data_AF-A0A0D2C3G1-F1
#
_entry.id   AF-A0A0D2C3G1-F1
#
_cell.length_a   1.000
_cell.length_b   1.000
_cell.length_c   1.000
_cell.angle_alpha   90.00
_cell.angle_beta   90.00
_cell.angle_gamma   90.00
#
_symmetry.space_group_name_H-M   'P 1'
#
loop_
_entity.id
_entity.type
_entity.pdbx_description
1 polymer ?
#
loop_
_entity_poly.entity_id
_entity_poly.type
_entity_poly.pdbx_seq_one_letter_code
_entity_poly.pdbx_strand_id
1 'polypeptide(L)'
;MGRGRPPYPRSEDERVAIRREKVRLNVQAHRERQKLKKRLEALNAPYQPRLRWVQETKWQSKRATDTRDQNQVVKYAPTRCGRSPGSHCSLLNHPGPEKQYTLALLALFRSRLLPDRVTLRRPGPSEQRLTTPCAPWVVRGYELAAVKENPLMIGMLRALGLALLGADHQREDIQMVAQRTYQTTLPAVSRQLGLLMNGCNRSSSDYPTLMLSCHAAAMFELNVGGSLLDLNRHVRGLGCLLVHRFLESKSMPDDVYDLLEEYRLFELVFCFISRQKSVLTGTPLATEAISTDGRDLGNQHMSQISRLVRCAGSVPPIMVYVDRLKSGTLTGERELARMSKFLKTLSCTTTGLQIWCEDFLANDARSVAESSNYTSGHGDLAFPNLEVLTAWTYYLSFKMHTLETCISLLEHATLTQSSLREVEYVEDSTKCIQSSETDEEVILLRSDLLETTKLLLRSLPYFSETSLGYIGRSLVAFPLETAKRTLLHEFERRSSLTLAGSEAACVDSSDHTVQDIIEGIAALKLMATSAKASGCALFSD
;
A
#
# COMPACT_ATOMS: atom_id res chain seq x y z
N MET A 1 15.56 -21.28 -28.71
CA MET A 1 16.66 -20.70 -29.50
C MET A 1 17.88 -20.53 -28.59
N GLY A 2 18.90 -21.37 -28.79
CA GLY A 2 20.12 -21.34 -27.99
C GLY A 2 20.89 -20.04 -28.23
N ARG A 3 21.33 -19.38 -27.16
CA ARG A 3 22.23 -18.22 -27.25
C ARG A 3 23.57 -18.71 -27.78
N GLY A 4 23.84 -18.44 -29.06
CA GLY A 4 25.16 -18.65 -29.65
C GLY A 4 26.22 -17.85 -28.89
N ARG A 5 27.33 -18.51 -28.55
CA ARG A 5 28.58 -17.82 -28.21
C ARG A 5 28.96 -16.91 -29.39
N PRO A 6 29.55 -15.72 -29.16
CA PRO A 6 30.07 -14.90 -30.24
C PRO A 6 31.13 -15.70 -31.02
N PRO A 7 31.02 -15.83 -32.36
CA PRO A 7 32.09 -16.38 -33.16
C PRO A 7 33.19 -15.31 -33.25
N TYR A 8 34.42 -15.75 -33.02
CA TYR A 8 35.68 -15.02 -33.04
C TYR A 8 36.01 -14.09 -31.85
N PRO A 9 37.17 -14.28 -31.19
CA PRO A 9 37.77 -13.23 -30.39
C PRO A 9 38.12 -12.06 -31.33
N ARG A 10 37.46 -10.90 -31.12
CA ARG A 10 37.86 -9.65 -31.77
C ARG A 10 39.36 -9.44 -31.59
N SER A 11 40.05 -9.12 -32.68
CA SER A 11 41.48 -8.80 -32.63
C SER A 11 41.71 -7.65 -31.64
N GLU A 12 42.89 -7.63 -31.00
CA GLU A 12 43.24 -6.54 -30.10
C GLU A 12 43.15 -5.17 -30.80
N ASP A 13 43.43 -5.12 -32.10
CA ASP A 13 43.30 -3.90 -32.91
C ASP A 13 41.86 -3.40 -33.02
N GLU A 14 40.86 -4.28 -33.18
CA GLU A 14 39.44 -3.88 -33.17
C GLU A 14 39.01 -3.38 -31.80
N ARG A 15 39.50 -4.00 -30.71
CA ARG A 15 39.19 -3.57 -29.34
C ARG A 15 39.79 -2.20 -29.06
N VAL A 16 41.01 -1.96 -29.50
CA VAL A 16 41.69 -0.66 -29.39
C VAL A 16 40.96 0.39 -30.23
N ALA A 17 40.52 0.08 -31.45
CA ALA A 17 39.75 0.99 -32.29
C ALA A 17 38.40 1.38 -31.65
N ILE A 18 37.67 0.42 -31.08
CA ILE A 18 36.41 0.68 -30.36
C ILE A 18 36.65 1.54 -29.13
N ARG A 19 37.72 1.29 -28.37
CA ARG A 19 38.09 2.13 -27.21
C ARG A 19 38.42 3.56 -27.64
N ARG A 20 39.19 3.73 -28.71
CA ARG A 20 39.54 5.06 -29.26
C ARG A 20 38.29 5.82 -29.69
N GLU A 21 37.35 5.16 -30.37
CA GLU A 21 36.10 5.79 -30.80
C GLU A 21 35.20 6.16 -29.62
N LYS A 22 35.11 5.30 -28.60
CA LYS A 22 34.38 5.60 -27.37
C LYS A 22 34.98 6.80 -26.62
N VAL A 23 36.31 6.89 -26.56
CA VAL A 23 37.00 8.05 -25.98
C VAL A 23 36.71 9.30 -26.79
N ARG A 24 36.75 9.23 -28.14
CA ARG A 24 36.43 10.35 -29.03
C ARG A 24 35.02 10.90 -28.78
N LEU A 25 34.02 10.02 -28.71
CA LEU A 25 32.63 10.40 -28.46
C LEU A 25 32.43 10.99 -27.05
N ASN A 26 33.08 10.43 -26.02
CA ASN A 26 33.03 10.97 -24.66
C ASN A 26 33.68 12.36 -24.57
N VAL A 27 34.81 12.57 -25.25
CA VAL A 27 35.47 13.88 -25.31
C VAL A 27 34.59 14.89 -26.04
N GLN A 28 33.93 14.50 -27.12
CA GLN A 28 32.99 15.36 -27.84
C GLN A 28 31.79 15.75 -26.96
N ALA A 29 31.15 14.79 -26.30
CA ALA A 29 30.04 15.03 -25.39
C ALA A 29 30.46 15.92 -24.20
N HIS A 30 31.68 15.73 -23.66
CA HIS A 30 32.23 16.59 -22.61
C HIS A 30 32.40 18.03 -23.10
N ARG A 31 32.94 18.24 -24.31
CA ARG A 31 33.10 19.57 -24.90
C ARG A 31 31.76 20.26 -25.12
N GLU A 32 30.73 19.54 -25.54
CA GLU A 32 29.37 20.08 -25.68
C GLU A 32 28.75 20.47 -24.34
N ARG A 33 28.93 19.66 -23.29
CA ARG A 33 28.49 20.00 -21.93
C ARG A 33 29.18 21.25 -21.40
N GLN A 34 30.49 21.39 -21.62
CA GLN A 34 31.24 22.58 -21.23
C GLN A 34 30.78 23.84 -22.00
N LYS A 35 30.46 23.71 -23.30
CA LYS A 35 29.87 24.81 -24.08
C LYS A 35 28.48 25.20 -23.56
N LEU A 36 27.65 24.22 -23.23
CA LEU A 36 26.30 24.46 -22.70
C LEU A 36 26.35 25.11 -21.31
N LYS A 37 27.25 24.63 -20.45
CA LYS A 37 27.52 25.21 -19.12
C LYS A 37 27.92 26.68 -19.24
N LYS A 38 28.91 27.01 -20.08
CA LYS A 38 29.32 28.41 -20.32
C LYS A 38 28.20 29.28 -20.87
N ARG A 39 27.33 28.75 -21.73
CA ARG A 39 26.16 29.49 -22.25
C ARG A 39 25.11 29.77 -21.17
N LEU A 40 24.86 28.80 -20.28
CA LEU A 40 23.88 28.95 -19.20
C LEU A 40 24.40 29.86 -18.07
N GLU A 41 25.71 29.81 -17.79
CA GLU A 41 26.38 30.77 -16.91
C GLU A 41 26.29 32.21 -17.45
N ALA A 42 26.43 32.41 -18.76
CA ALA A 42 26.24 33.73 -19.38
C ALA A 42 24.80 34.26 -19.33
N LEU A 43 23.81 33.39 -19.07
CA LEU A 43 22.38 33.73 -19.00
C LEU A 43 21.86 33.81 -17.55
N ASN A 44 22.73 33.71 -16.53
CA ASN A 44 22.36 33.65 -15.11
C ASN A 44 21.28 32.58 -14.79
N ALA A 45 21.23 31.48 -15.55
CA ALA A 45 20.28 30.40 -15.35
C ALA A 45 20.98 29.20 -14.65
N PRO A 46 20.36 28.58 -13.62
CA PRO A 46 20.96 27.45 -12.93
C PRO A 46 21.11 26.23 -13.85
N TYR A 47 22.34 25.73 -14.00
CA TYR A 47 22.63 24.53 -14.78
C TYR A 47 22.11 23.28 -14.06
N GLN A 48 20.97 22.74 -14.51
CA GLN A 48 20.54 21.40 -14.11
C GLN A 48 21.07 20.36 -15.12
N PRO A 49 21.97 19.44 -14.72
CA PRO A 49 22.49 18.42 -15.61
C PRO A 49 21.39 17.41 -15.98
N ARG A 50 20.77 17.57 -17.16
CA ARG A 50 19.97 16.51 -17.79
C ARG A 50 20.90 15.41 -18.29
N LEU A 51 21.08 14.35 -17.50
CA LEU A 51 21.79 13.14 -17.89
C LEU A 51 20.97 12.35 -18.92
N ARG A 52 20.95 12.79 -20.19
CA ARG A 52 20.51 11.94 -21.30
C ARG A 52 21.67 11.04 -21.74
N TRP A 53 21.48 9.74 -21.62
CA TRP A 53 22.37 8.75 -22.23
C TRP A 53 22.28 8.85 -23.76
N VAL A 54 23.43 8.81 -24.43
CA VAL A 54 23.51 8.73 -25.90
C VAL A 54 22.97 7.38 -26.33
N GLN A 55 21.89 7.36 -27.13
CA GLN A 55 21.30 6.13 -27.67
C GLN A 55 22.31 5.38 -28.54
N GLU A 56 22.59 4.11 -28.19
CA GLU A 56 23.43 3.18 -28.96
C GLU A 56 22.70 2.62 -30.20
N THR A 57 21.92 3.43 -30.92
CA THR A 57 21.01 2.96 -31.99
C THR A 57 21.69 2.63 -33.32
N LYS A 58 23.00 2.88 -33.50
CA LYS A 58 23.65 2.70 -34.82
C LYS A 58 24.43 1.38 -35.01
N TRP A 59 24.59 0.53 -33.99
CA TRP A 59 25.47 -0.65 -34.10
C TRP A 59 24.78 -1.98 -34.40
N GLN A 60 23.44 -2.06 -34.39
CA GLN A 60 22.72 -3.32 -34.56
C GLN A 60 22.17 -3.59 -35.98
N SER A 61 22.30 -2.66 -36.94
CA SER A 61 21.67 -2.81 -38.27
C SER A 61 22.49 -3.56 -39.33
N LYS A 62 23.60 -4.21 -38.97
CA LYS A 62 24.36 -5.06 -39.92
C LYS A 62 24.63 -6.44 -39.33
N ARG A 63 23.71 -7.38 -39.54
CA ARG A 63 23.96 -8.84 -39.59
C ARG A 63 22.66 -9.54 -40.04
N ALA A 64 22.52 -9.69 -41.34
CA ALA A 64 21.66 -10.66 -42.00
C ALA A 64 22.54 -11.59 -42.84
N THR A 65 22.04 -12.80 -43.11
CA THR A 65 22.66 -13.95 -43.81
C THR A 65 23.80 -14.58 -42.99
N ASP A 66 23.77 -15.85 -42.58
CA ASP A 66 23.66 -17.04 -43.42
C ASP A 66 23.45 -18.32 -42.57
N THR A 67 23.23 -19.41 -43.28
CA THR A 67 22.48 -20.62 -42.91
C THR A 67 23.37 -21.81 -42.47
N ARG A 68 22.72 -22.79 -41.80
CA ARG A 68 22.99 -24.25 -41.71
C ARG A 68 23.83 -24.88 -40.58
N ASP A 69 23.10 -25.76 -39.89
CA ASP A 69 23.36 -27.17 -39.54
C ASP A 69 24.12 -27.63 -38.27
N GLN A 70 23.36 -28.48 -37.53
CA GLN A 70 23.74 -29.67 -36.77
C GLN A 70 24.57 -29.53 -35.49
N ASN A 71 24.53 -30.45 -34.53
CA ASN A 71 23.51 -31.29 -33.88
C ASN A 71 24.26 -31.93 -32.69
N GLN A 72 23.53 -32.47 -31.72
CA GLN A 72 23.96 -33.54 -30.80
C GLN A 72 24.74 -33.24 -29.49
N VAL A 73 24.02 -33.56 -28.40
CA VAL A 73 24.30 -34.64 -27.41
C VAL A 73 24.65 -34.25 -25.97
N VAL A 74 23.76 -34.78 -25.13
CA VAL A 74 23.66 -34.93 -23.68
C VAL A 74 24.85 -35.67 -23.07
N LYS A 75 25.27 -35.30 -21.86
CA LYS A 75 25.66 -36.24 -20.79
C LYS A 75 25.77 -35.58 -19.40
N TYR A 76 24.98 -36.07 -18.45
CA TYR A 76 25.16 -36.02 -16.99
C TYR A 76 26.44 -36.83 -16.63
N ALA A 77 27.18 -36.70 -15.52
CA ALA A 77 26.98 -36.29 -14.11
C ALA A 77 28.40 -36.05 -13.48
N PRO A 78 28.69 -36.17 -12.16
CA PRO A 78 28.06 -35.71 -10.92
C PRO A 78 29.02 -34.89 -10.02
N THR A 79 28.47 -34.47 -8.87
CA THR A 79 29.02 -33.78 -7.69
C THR A 79 30.40 -34.24 -7.20
N ARG A 80 31.32 -33.29 -6.95
CA ARG A 80 32.47 -33.47 -6.05
C ARG A 80 32.55 -32.34 -5.03
N CYS A 81 32.31 -32.72 -3.78
CA CYS A 81 32.61 -31.95 -2.59
C CYS A 81 34.14 -31.77 -2.50
N GLY A 82 34.61 -30.53 -2.43
CA GLY A 82 36.04 -30.20 -2.42
C GLY A 82 36.30 -28.92 -1.63
N ARG A 83 36.94 -29.12 -0.48
CA ARG A 83 37.58 -28.18 0.46
C ARG A 83 37.83 -26.75 -0.04
N SER A 84 37.48 -25.80 0.82
CA SER A 84 37.87 -24.38 0.76
C SER A 84 39.39 -24.19 0.74
N PRO A 85 39.94 -23.41 -0.22
CA PRO A 85 41.20 -22.71 -0.05
C PRO A 85 40.94 -21.24 0.34
N GLY A 86 41.84 -20.72 1.17
CA GLY A 86 41.74 -19.44 1.85
C GLY A 86 41.42 -18.24 0.97
N SER A 87 40.67 -17.32 1.60
CA SER A 87 40.36 -15.97 1.17
C SER A 87 41.65 -15.21 0.84
N HIS A 88 42.03 -15.21 -0.44
CA HIS A 88 42.78 -14.10 -1.00
C HIS A 88 41.78 -12.97 -1.27
N CYS A 89 41.94 -11.86 -0.56
CA CYS A 89 41.29 -10.58 -0.82
C CYS A 89 41.49 -10.17 -2.28
N SER A 90 40.50 -10.44 -3.14
CA SER A 90 40.45 -9.93 -4.50
C SER A 90 39.75 -8.57 -4.50
N LEU A 91 40.42 -7.58 -3.94
CA LEU A 91 40.08 -6.16 -4.11
C LEU A 91 40.57 -5.75 -5.51
N LEU A 92 39.71 -5.84 -6.54
CA LEU A 92 39.74 -5.04 -7.80
C LEU A 92 38.85 -5.56 -8.95
N ASN A 93 37.84 -6.41 -8.69
CA ASN A 93 36.87 -6.70 -9.74
C ASN A 93 35.80 -5.61 -9.79
N HIS A 94 36.01 -4.61 -10.65
CA HIS A 94 34.94 -3.66 -10.99
C HIS A 94 33.68 -4.44 -11.39
N PRO A 95 32.49 -4.07 -10.89
CA PRO A 95 31.25 -4.77 -11.22
C PRO A 95 31.07 -4.80 -12.74
N GLY A 96 30.71 -5.96 -13.29
CA GLY A 96 30.41 -6.08 -14.71
C GLY A 96 29.28 -5.12 -15.14
N PRO A 97 29.15 -4.80 -16.43
CA PRO A 97 28.17 -3.81 -16.92
C PRO A 97 26.74 -4.10 -16.45
N GLU A 98 26.31 -5.35 -16.45
CA GLU A 98 24.97 -5.74 -15.99
C GLU A 98 24.76 -5.47 -14.49
N LYS A 99 25.78 -5.71 -13.66
CA LYS A 99 25.74 -5.40 -12.23
C LYS A 99 25.69 -3.89 -12.01
N GLN A 100 26.45 -3.11 -12.79
CA GLN A 100 26.39 -1.64 -12.75
C GLN A 100 25.00 -1.11 -13.13
N TYR A 101 24.40 -1.64 -14.20
CA TYR A 101 23.03 -1.25 -14.60
C TYR A 101 22.00 -1.63 -13.55
N THR A 102 22.12 -2.81 -12.94
CA THR A 102 21.21 -3.26 -11.90
C THR A 102 21.34 -2.37 -10.66
N LEU A 103 22.56 -2.07 -10.19
CA LEU A 103 22.77 -1.18 -9.05
C LEU A 103 22.30 0.26 -9.35
N ALA A 104 22.53 0.76 -10.55
CA ALA A 104 22.00 2.07 -10.97
C ALA A 104 20.47 2.09 -10.97
N LEU A 105 19.83 1.03 -11.45
CA LEU A 105 18.37 0.87 -11.41
C LEU A 105 17.85 0.81 -9.97
N LEU A 106 18.50 0.04 -9.09
CA LEU A 106 18.12 -0.06 -7.67
C LEU A 106 18.32 1.26 -6.93
N ALA A 107 19.34 2.05 -7.27
CA ALA A 107 19.52 3.38 -6.72
C ALA A 107 18.40 4.33 -7.15
N LEU A 108 18.01 4.28 -8.43
CA LEU A 108 16.86 5.03 -8.96
C LEU A 108 15.55 4.60 -8.29
N PHE A 109 15.37 3.30 -8.09
CA PHE A 109 14.21 2.70 -7.43
C PHE A 109 13.93 3.35 -6.06
N ARG A 110 14.97 3.49 -5.23
CA ARG A 110 14.84 4.14 -3.92
C ARG A 110 14.39 5.60 -4.02
N SER A 111 15.01 6.39 -4.91
CA SER A 111 14.67 7.82 -5.09
C SER A 111 13.34 8.07 -5.79
N ARG A 112 12.81 7.10 -6.54
CA ARG A 112 11.55 7.24 -7.29
C ARG A 112 10.33 6.79 -6.49
N LEU A 113 10.49 5.76 -5.68
CA LEU A 113 9.39 5.21 -4.89
C LEU A 113 9.17 5.98 -3.60
N LEU A 114 10.22 6.44 -2.94
CA LEU A 114 10.13 7.18 -1.69
C LEU A 114 10.30 8.69 -1.96
N PRO A 115 9.57 9.56 -1.24
CA PRO A 115 9.89 10.97 -1.18
C PRO A 115 11.38 11.19 -0.85
N ASP A 116 11.98 12.26 -1.37
CA ASP A 116 13.39 12.65 -1.12
C ASP A 116 13.73 12.80 0.39
N ARG A 117 12.70 12.85 1.24
CA ARG A 117 12.79 13.10 2.69
C ARG A 117 12.38 11.91 3.58
N VAL A 118 12.36 10.68 3.07
CA VAL A 118 12.05 9.52 3.94
C VAL A 118 13.19 9.26 4.92
N THR A 119 12.97 9.66 6.17
CA THR A 119 13.82 9.26 7.30
C THR A 119 13.34 7.92 7.81
N LEU A 120 14.12 6.86 7.59
CA LEU A 120 13.89 5.61 8.30
C LEU A 120 14.11 5.79 9.81
N ARG A 121 13.36 5.00 10.58
CA ARG A 121 13.66 4.78 12.00
C ARG A 121 15.09 4.25 12.13
N ARG A 122 15.95 4.98 12.85
CA ARG A 122 17.24 4.44 13.29
C ARG A 122 16.97 3.52 14.49
N PRO A 123 17.64 2.36 14.60
CA PRO A 123 17.60 1.59 15.83
C PRO A 123 18.17 2.44 16.98
N GLY A 124 17.31 2.80 17.93
CA GLY A 124 17.57 3.70 19.04
C GLY A 124 16.33 3.85 19.92
N PRO A 125 16.43 4.45 21.13
CA PRO A 125 15.29 4.62 22.03
C PRO A 125 14.14 5.35 21.33
N SER A 126 12.91 4.92 21.65
CA SER A 126 11.67 5.24 20.97
C SER A 126 11.30 6.72 21.02
N GLU A 127 11.84 7.52 20.11
CA GLU A 127 11.08 8.67 19.65
C GLU A 127 9.86 8.13 18.88
N GLN A 128 8.66 8.49 19.36
CA GLN A 128 7.35 8.14 18.81
C GLN A 128 7.11 8.77 17.42
N ARG A 129 8.05 8.63 16.49
CA ARG A 129 7.91 9.20 15.15
C ARG A 129 7.02 8.32 14.29
N LEU A 130 6.11 8.97 13.58
CA LEU A 130 5.31 8.34 12.52
C LEU A 130 6.24 7.70 11.47
N THR A 131 5.96 6.45 11.14
CA THR A 131 6.60 5.70 10.06
C THR A 131 5.87 6.00 8.75
N THR A 132 6.59 6.39 7.71
CA THR A 132 6.01 6.51 6.37
C THR A 132 5.55 5.12 5.92
N PRO A 133 4.26 4.91 5.61
CA PRO A 133 3.81 3.65 5.02
C PRO A 133 4.65 3.31 3.77
N CYS A 134 4.93 2.03 3.56
CA CYS A 134 5.79 1.50 2.50
C CYS A 134 7.29 1.85 2.55
N ALA A 135 7.74 2.75 3.44
CA ALA A 135 9.18 3.00 3.57
C ALA A 135 9.99 1.79 4.07
N PRO A 136 9.52 1.03 5.10
CA PRO A 136 10.28 -0.09 5.65
C PRO A 136 10.65 -1.14 4.60
N TRP A 137 9.69 -1.61 3.79
CA TRP A 137 10.00 -2.65 2.80
C TRP A 137 10.87 -2.17 1.66
N VAL A 138 10.71 -0.93 1.20
CA VAL A 138 11.54 -0.38 0.11
C VAL A 138 13.00 -0.33 0.55
N VAL A 139 13.26 0.19 1.74
CA VAL A 139 14.65 0.36 2.18
C VAL A 139 15.28 -0.97 2.58
N ARG A 140 14.56 -1.82 3.31
CA ARG A 140 15.06 -3.16 3.66
C ARG A 140 15.23 -4.02 2.42
N GLY A 141 14.30 -3.94 1.48
CA GLY A 141 14.40 -4.61 0.18
C GLY A 141 15.62 -4.14 -0.60
N TYR A 142 15.87 -2.83 -0.65
CA TYR A 142 17.07 -2.27 -1.26
C TYR A 142 18.35 -2.75 -0.56
N GLU A 143 18.40 -2.76 0.77
CA GLU A 143 19.56 -3.27 1.52
C GLU A 143 19.84 -4.73 1.19
N LEU A 144 18.80 -5.58 1.18
CA LEU A 144 18.93 -6.98 0.81
C LEU A 144 19.41 -7.16 -0.64
N ALA A 145 18.93 -6.34 -1.58
CA ALA A 145 19.28 -6.45 -2.98
C ALA A 145 20.67 -5.86 -3.32
N ALA A 146 20.95 -4.64 -2.86
CA ALA A 146 22.14 -3.88 -3.25
C ALA A 146 23.35 -4.13 -2.34
N VAL A 147 23.12 -4.40 -1.05
CA VAL A 147 24.20 -4.59 -0.05
C VAL A 147 24.45 -6.07 0.21
N LYS A 148 23.40 -6.84 0.49
CA LYS A 148 23.52 -8.29 0.77
C LYS A 148 23.49 -9.16 -0.50
N GLU A 149 23.30 -8.55 -1.66
CA GLU A 149 23.26 -9.19 -2.99
C GLU A 149 22.31 -10.40 -3.06
N ASN A 150 21.18 -10.34 -2.36
CA ASN A 150 20.23 -11.44 -2.35
C ASN A 150 19.58 -11.62 -3.74
N PRO A 151 19.68 -12.80 -4.36
CA PRO A 151 19.28 -12.99 -5.76
C PRO A 151 17.77 -12.86 -5.98
N LEU A 152 16.94 -13.24 -4.99
CA LEU A 152 15.48 -13.13 -5.10
C LEU A 152 15.07 -11.65 -5.08
N MET A 153 15.60 -10.90 -4.11
CA MET A 153 15.34 -9.46 -4.00
C MET A 153 15.89 -8.68 -5.19
N ILE A 154 17.10 -9.00 -5.67
CA ILE A 154 17.66 -8.40 -6.89
C ILE A 154 16.72 -8.63 -8.07
N GLY A 155 16.28 -9.87 -8.29
CA GLY A 155 15.40 -10.20 -9.40
C GLY A 155 14.06 -9.46 -9.34
N MET A 156 13.42 -9.43 -8.16
CA MET A 156 12.13 -8.77 -7.96
C MET A 156 12.22 -7.25 -8.08
N LEU A 157 13.19 -6.62 -7.40
CA LEU A 157 13.35 -5.17 -7.47
C LEU A 157 13.84 -4.70 -8.84
N ARG A 158 14.63 -5.53 -9.55
CA ARG A 158 14.99 -5.25 -10.95
C ARG A 158 13.77 -5.32 -11.86
N ALA A 159 12.93 -6.34 -11.71
CA ALA A 159 11.69 -6.44 -12.48
C ALA A 159 10.79 -5.23 -12.24
N LEU A 160 10.55 -4.86 -10.99
CA LEU A 160 9.73 -3.70 -10.62
C LEU A 160 10.34 -2.38 -11.10
N GLY A 161 11.64 -2.17 -10.91
CA GLY A 161 12.33 -0.98 -11.40
C GLY A 161 12.27 -0.83 -12.92
N LEU A 162 12.41 -1.93 -13.66
CA LEU A 162 12.27 -1.91 -15.12
C LEU A 162 10.82 -1.64 -15.55
N ALA A 163 9.83 -2.19 -14.84
CA ALA A 163 8.42 -1.94 -15.14
C ALA A 163 8.07 -0.45 -15.00
N LEU A 164 8.48 0.17 -13.88
CA LEU A 164 8.30 1.59 -13.63
C LEU A 164 9.01 2.45 -14.68
N LEU A 165 10.29 2.15 -14.96
CA LEU A 165 11.07 2.87 -15.96
C LEU A 165 10.48 2.74 -17.38
N GLY A 166 9.98 1.55 -17.70
CA GLY A 166 9.32 1.26 -18.97
C GLY A 166 8.02 2.03 -19.12
N ALA A 167 7.19 2.10 -18.06
CA ALA A 167 5.97 2.88 -18.03
C ALA A 167 6.24 4.39 -18.17
N ASP A 168 7.16 4.94 -17.38
CA ASP A 168 7.52 6.37 -17.40
C ASP A 168 8.01 6.86 -18.77
N HIS A 169 8.68 5.97 -19.52
CA HIS A 169 9.22 6.29 -20.83
C HIS A 169 8.39 5.75 -21.99
N GLN A 170 7.23 5.13 -21.73
CA GLN A 170 6.38 4.50 -22.74
C GLN A 170 7.17 3.52 -23.63
N ARG A 171 8.03 2.71 -23.00
CA ARG A 171 9.00 1.80 -23.62
C ARG A 171 8.56 0.35 -23.44
N GLU A 172 7.82 -0.18 -24.41
CA GLU A 172 7.35 -1.57 -24.42
C GLU A 172 8.49 -2.60 -24.37
N ASP A 173 9.63 -2.31 -24.98
CA ASP A 173 10.82 -3.16 -24.95
C ASP A 173 11.35 -3.36 -23.52
N ILE A 174 11.36 -2.29 -22.71
CA ILE A 174 11.76 -2.35 -21.30
C ILE A 174 10.72 -3.13 -20.49
N GLN A 175 9.43 -2.89 -20.74
CA GLN A 175 8.34 -3.59 -20.06
C GLN A 175 8.38 -5.10 -20.32
N MET A 176 8.66 -5.54 -21.55
CA MET A 176 8.86 -6.96 -21.86
C MET A 176 10.04 -7.57 -21.09
N VAL A 177 11.14 -6.83 -20.91
CA VAL A 177 12.29 -7.29 -20.10
C VAL A 177 11.91 -7.35 -18.62
N ALA A 178 11.14 -6.38 -18.12
CA ALA A 178 10.61 -6.38 -16.76
C ALA A 178 9.78 -7.64 -16.49
N GLN A 179 8.80 -7.92 -17.36
CA GLN A 179 7.92 -9.07 -17.27
C GLN A 179 8.68 -10.40 -17.36
N ARG A 180 9.66 -10.51 -18.27
CA ARG A 180 10.52 -11.69 -18.34
C ARG A 180 11.33 -11.87 -17.05
N THR A 181 11.89 -10.79 -16.51
CA THR A 181 12.66 -10.84 -15.26
C THR A 181 11.77 -11.31 -14.10
N TYR A 182 10.54 -10.79 -14.01
CA TYR A 182 9.55 -11.23 -13.04
C TYR A 182 9.21 -12.72 -13.19
N GLN A 183 8.84 -13.16 -14.40
CA GLN A 183 8.49 -14.56 -14.71
C GLN A 183 9.63 -15.54 -14.42
N THR A 184 10.89 -15.11 -14.51
CA THR A 184 12.04 -15.94 -14.14
C THR A 184 12.32 -15.98 -12.63
N THR A 185 11.99 -14.91 -11.91
CA THR A 185 12.29 -14.76 -10.47
C THR A 185 11.18 -15.32 -9.60
N LEU A 186 9.91 -15.16 -9.99
CA LEU A 186 8.75 -15.61 -9.24
C LEU A 186 8.79 -17.12 -8.92
N PRO A 187 9.11 -18.04 -9.86
CA PRO A 187 9.22 -19.46 -9.54
C PRO A 187 10.32 -19.78 -8.51
N ALA A 188 11.36 -18.96 -8.44
CA ALA A 188 12.40 -19.12 -7.42
C ALA A 188 11.85 -18.72 -6.04
N VAL A 189 11.13 -17.59 -5.94
CA VAL A 189 10.45 -17.19 -4.70
C VAL A 189 9.42 -18.24 -4.25
N SER A 190 8.57 -18.71 -5.16
CA SER A 190 7.56 -19.74 -4.87
C SER A 190 8.17 -21.05 -4.36
N ARG A 191 9.29 -21.48 -4.96
CA ARG A 191 10.02 -22.67 -4.49
C ARG A 191 10.54 -22.49 -3.06
N GLN A 192 11.05 -21.30 -2.75
CA GLN A 192 11.62 -21.00 -1.45
C GLN A 192 10.54 -20.90 -0.37
N LEU A 193 9.37 -20.35 -0.71
CA LEU A 193 8.16 -20.41 0.12
C LEU A 193 7.72 -21.86 0.36
N GLY A 194 7.64 -22.70 -0.68
CA GLY A 194 7.26 -24.09 -0.54
C GLY A 194 8.19 -24.87 0.39
N LEU A 195 9.50 -24.61 0.32
CA LEU A 195 10.48 -25.18 1.25
C LEU A 195 10.28 -24.71 2.70
N LEU A 196 9.93 -23.44 2.90
CA LEU A 196 9.63 -22.90 4.22
C LEU A 196 8.36 -23.55 4.81
N MET A 197 7.30 -23.67 4.02
CA MET A 197 6.03 -24.28 4.44
C MET A 197 6.16 -25.78 4.75
N ASN A 198 7.15 -26.45 4.16
CA ASN A 198 7.42 -27.88 4.40
C ASN A 198 8.34 -28.12 5.61
N GLY A 199 8.60 -27.12 6.46
CA GLY A 199 9.41 -27.26 7.67
C GLY A 199 10.89 -27.56 7.41
N CYS A 200 11.42 -27.27 6.21
CA CYS A 200 12.85 -27.44 5.94
C CYS A 200 13.63 -26.39 6.74
N ASN A 201 14.59 -26.84 7.57
CA ASN A 201 15.45 -25.99 8.40
C ASN A 201 16.08 -24.85 7.57
N ARG A 202 15.54 -23.64 7.73
CA ARG A 202 16.07 -22.41 7.14
C ARG A 202 16.72 -21.54 8.19
N SER A 203 17.65 -20.71 7.73
CA SER A 203 18.20 -19.65 8.57
C SER A 203 17.08 -18.67 8.92
N SER A 204 17.09 -18.13 10.14
CA SER A 204 16.14 -17.10 10.56
C SER A 204 16.13 -15.88 9.62
N SER A 205 17.25 -15.62 8.93
CA SER A 205 17.40 -14.56 7.93
C SER A 205 16.66 -14.78 6.60
N ASP A 206 16.20 -16.00 6.31
CA ASP A 206 15.48 -16.30 5.07
C ASP A 206 14.04 -15.76 5.09
N TYR A 207 13.46 -15.63 6.28
CA TYR A 207 12.06 -15.23 6.43
C TYR A 207 11.78 -13.77 6.03
N PRO A 208 12.49 -12.76 6.56
CA PRO A 208 12.30 -11.36 6.13
C PRO A 208 12.55 -11.18 4.64
N THR A 209 13.54 -11.89 4.08
CA THR A 209 13.85 -11.88 2.65
C THR A 209 12.69 -12.36 1.81
N LEU A 210 12.05 -13.46 2.20
CA LEU A 210 10.89 -14.01 1.48
C LEU A 210 9.68 -13.10 1.58
N MET A 211 9.41 -12.51 2.75
CA MET A 211 8.33 -11.53 2.90
C MET A 211 8.52 -10.33 1.98
N LEU A 212 9.73 -9.74 1.99
CA LEU A 212 10.05 -8.59 1.14
C LEU A 212 10.01 -8.95 -0.35
N SER A 213 10.39 -10.17 -0.72
CA SER A 213 10.27 -10.65 -2.10
C SER A 213 8.82 -10.77 -2.54
N CYS A 214 7.94 -11.26 -1.66
CA CYS A 214 6.51 -11.34 -1.91
C CYS A 214 5.86 -9.95 -1.98
N HIS A 215 6.29 -9.02 -1.13
CA HIS A 215 5.82 -7.64 -1.17
C HIS A 215 6.24 -6.95 -2.48
N ALA A 216 7.48 -7.14 -2.93
CA ALA A 216 7.94 -6.64 -4.23
C ALA A 216 7.17 -7.25 -5.41
N ALA A 217 6.82 -8.54 -5.34
CA ALA A 217 5.97 -9.19 -6.33
C ALA A 217 4.55 -8.59 -6.35
N ALA A 218 3.97 -8.35 -5.17
CA ALA A 218 2.67 -7.71 -5.04
C ALA A 218 2.64 -6.32 -5.66
N MET A 219 3.70 -5.52 -5.41
CA MET A 219 3.87 -4.22 -6.04
C MET A 219 4.09 -4.33 -7.54
N PHE A 220 4.81 -5.34 -8.03
CA PHE A 220 4.95 -5.58 -9.47
C PHE A 220 3.59 -5.82 -10.14
N GLU A 221 2.76 -6.70 -9.58
CA GLU A 221 1.43 -6.99 -10.12
C GLU A 221 0.50 -5.76 -10.06
N LEU A 222 0.59 -4.97 -8.99
CA LEU A 222 -0.14 -3.70 -8.93
C LEU A 222 0.28 -2.74 -10.07
N ASN A 223 1.59 -2.59 -10.28
CA ASN A 223 2.14 -1.62 -11.23
C ASN A 223 1.97 -2.05 -12.69
N VAL A 224 2.02 -3.35 -12.97
CA VAL A 224 1.94 -3.89 -14.34
C VAL A 224 0.52 -4.31 -14.69
N GLY A 225 -0.17 -4.98 -13.77
CA GLY A 225 -1.53 -5.46 -13.95
C GLY A 225 -2.60 -4.43 -13.61
N GLY A 226 -2.27 -3.38 -12.86
CA GLY A 226 -3.24 -2.35 -12.45
C GLY A 226 -4.34 -2.88 -11.52
N SER A 227 -4.13 -4.05 -10.91
CA SER A 227 -5.16 -4.81 -10.21
C SER A 227 -4.95 -4.78 -8.70
N LEU A 228 -5.80 -4.03 -8.00
CA LEU A 228 -5.84 -4.04 -6.53
C LEU A 228 -6.40 -5.35 -5.96
N LEU A 229 -7.18 -6.10 -6.75
CA LEU A 229 -7.62 -7.44 -6.39
C LEU A 229 -6.42 -8.40 -6.27
N ASP A 230 -5.48 -8.32 -7.20
CA ASP A 230 -4.28 -9.16 -7.15
C ASP A 230 -3.35 -8.72 -6.01
N LEU A 231 -3.23 -7.42 -5.76
CA LEU A 231 -2.54 -6.93 -4.55
C LEU A 231 -3.17 -7.49 -3.26
N ASN A 232 -4.51 -7.48 -3.15
CA ASN A 232 -5.21 -8.07 -2.00
C ASN A 232 -4.88 -9.57 -1.83
N ARG A 233 -4.85 -10.34 -2.92
CA ARG A 233 -4.44 -11.77 -2.87
C ARG A 233 -3.03 -11.93 -2.30
N HIS A 234 -2.08 -11.09 -2.72
CA HIS A 234 -0.72 -11.11 -2.21
C HIS A 234 -0.63 -10.71 -0.73
N VAL A 235 -1.34 -9.65 -0.31
CA VAL A 235 -1.42 -9.24 1.09
C VAL A 235 -1.99 -10.40 1.92
N ARG A 236 -3.09 -11.02 1.53
CA ARG A 236 -3.62 -12.18 2.26
C ARG A 236 -2.62 -13.34 2.34
N GLY A 237 -1.87 -13.60 1.27
CA GLY A 237 -0.80 -14.60 1.27
C GLY A 237 0.32 -14.28 2.27
N LEU A 238 0.73 -13.01 2.37
CA LEU A 238 1.67 -12.53 3.39
C LEU A 238 1.10 -12.73 4.81
N GLY A 239 -0.19 -12.51 5.01
CA GLY A 239 -0.87 -12.81 6.28
C GLY A 239 -0.74 -14.26 6.70
N CYS A 240 -1.02 -15.19 5.78
CA CYS A 240 -0.87 -16.62 6.03
C CYS A 240 0.59 -16.97 6.41
N LEU A 241 1.57 -16.34 5.75
CA LEU A 241 2.99 -16.54 6.03
C LEU A 241 3.38 -16.02 7.44
N LEU A 242 2.80 -14.88 7.87
CA LEU A 242 2.99 -14.32 9.21
C LEU A 242 2.39 -15.22 10.29
N VAL A 243 1.16 -15.68 10.08
CA VAL A 243 0.49 -16.61 10.99
C VAL A 243 1.26 -17.92 11.11
N HIS A 244 1.67 -18.51 9.98
CA HIS A 244 2.46 -19.75 9.98
C HIS A 244 3.73 -19.59 10.81
N ARG A 245 4.50 -18.53 10.56
CA ARG A 245 5.74 -18.28 11.30
C ARG A 245 5.48 -18.09 12.78
N PHE A 246 4.47 -17.31 13.14
CA PHE A 246 4.12 -17.11 14.53
C PHE A 246 3.70 -18.41 15.22
N LEU A 247 2.96 -19.28 14.55
CA LEU A 247 2.60 -20.60 15.09
C LEU A 247 3.84 -21.49 15.30
N GLU A 248 4.84 -21.41 14.42
CA GLU A 248 6.11 -22.14 14.57
C GLU A 248 6.97 -21.62 15.73
N SER A 249 7.20 -20.30 15.80
CA SER A 249 8.17 -19.70 16.74
C SER A 249 7.57 -19.09 18.01
N LYS A 250 6.23 -19.03 18.12
CA LYS A 250 5.47 -18.35 19.19
C LYS A 250 5.88 -16.89 19.44
N SER A 251 6.63 -16.31 18.53
CA SER A 251 7.24 -14.98 18.62
C SER A 251 7.60 -14.48 17.23
N MET A 252 7.61 -13.16 17.05
CA MET A 252 8.11 -12.53 15.82
C MET A 252 9.53 -12.00 16.04
N PRO A 253 10.42 -12.10 15.04
CA PRO A 253 11.74 -11.47 15.10
C PRO A 253 11.62 -9.94 15.25
N ASP A 254 12.46 -9.34 16.10
CA ASP A 254 12.44 -7.89 16.35
C ASP A 254 12.68 -7.06 15.10
N ASP A 255 13.47 -7.59 14.17
CA ASP A 255 13.73 -6.95 12.91
C ASP A 255 12.49 -6.92 12.01
N VAL A 256 11.39 -7.62 12.29
CA VAL A 256 10.21 -7.65 11.41
C VAL A 256 9.09 -6.70 11.86
N TYR A 257 9.17 -6.09 13.04
CA TYR A 257 8.06 -5.30 13.60
C TYR A 257 7.55 -4.18 12.69
N ASP A 258 8.43 -3.35 12.12
CA ASP A 258 7.98 -2.27 11.22
C ASP A 258 7.26 -2.81 9.97
N LEU A 259 7.67 -4.00 9.48
CA LEU A 259 7.02 -4.67 8.35
C LEU A 259 5.67 -5.29 8.74
N LEU A 260 5.55 -5.79 9.98
CA LEU A 260 4.31 -6.32 10.51
C LEU A 260 3.28 -5.21 10.71
N GLU A 261 3.71 -4.07 11.24
CA GLU A 261 2.87 -2.87 11.35
C GLU A 261 2.34 -2.44 9.98
N GLU A 262 3.23 -2.31 9.00
CA GLU A 262 2.86 -1.96 7.63
C GLU A 262 1.90 -2.99 7.01
N TYR A 263 2.16 -4.28 7.21
CA TYR A 263 1.28 -5.35 6.78
C TYR A 263 -0.12 -5.20 7.37
N ARG A 264 -0.24 -4.98 8.70
CA ARG A 264 -1.52 -4.86 9.39
C ARG A 264 -2.31 -3.66 8.90
N LEU A 265 -1.62 -2.55 8.63
CA LEU A 265 -2.23 -1.37 8.02
C LEU A 265 -2.85 -1.71 6.65
N PHE A 266 -2.07 -2.32 5.75
CA PHE A 266 -2.57 -2.70 4.41
C PHE A 266 -3.66 -3.76 4.44
N GLU A 267 -3.49 -4.80 5.24
CA GLU A 267 -4.50 -5.84 5.38
C GLU A 267 -5.82 -5.25 5.88
N LEU A 268 -5.77 -4.37 6.88
CA LEU A 268 -6.96 -3.76 7.45
C LEU A 268 -7.69 -2.89 6.40
N VAL A 269 -6.96 -2.14 5.58
CA VAL A 269 -7.50 -1.43 4.41
C VAL A 269 -8.28 -2.37 3.49
N PHE A 270 -7.66 -3.48 3.08
CA PHE A 270 -8.35 -4.46 2.23
C PHE A 270 -9.52 -5.14 2.92
N CYS A 271 -9.47 -5.31 4.25
CA CYS A 271 -10.59 -5.84 5.02
C CYS A 271 -11.81 -4.92 4.96
N PHE A 272 -11.59 -3.61 5.09
CA PHE A 272 -12.64 -2.61 4.96
C PHE A 272 -13.24 -2.57 3.56
N ILE A 273 -12.40 -2.44 2.54
CA ILE A 273 -12.85 -2.37 1.15
C ILE A 273 -13.47 -3.70 0.69
N SER A 274 -12.87 -4.84 0.99
CA SER A 274 -13.44 -6.12 0.54
C SER A 274 -14.54 -6.65 1.46
N ARG A 275 -14.92 -5.87 2.48
CA ARG A 275 -15.87 -6.25 3.53
C ARG A 275 -15.65 -7.67 4.05
N GLN A 276 -14.41 -7.94 4.47
CA GLN A 276 -13.94 -9.26 4.87
C GLN A 276 -13.23 -9.23 6.23
N LYS A 277 -13.08 -10.40 6.86
CA LYS A 277 -12.29 -10.54 8.09
C LYS A 277 -10.80 -10.56 7.77
N SER A 278 -10.00 -10.01 8.70
CA SER A 278 -8.54 -10.12 8.67
C SER A 278 -8.11 -11.60 8.81
N VAL A 279 -7.04 -11.97 8.11
CA VAL A 279 -6.36 -13.28 8.24
C VAL A 279 -5.76 -13.43 9.64
N LEU A 280 -5.43 -12.32 10.30
CA LEU A 280 -4.94 -12.30 11.67
C LEU A 280 -6.05 -12.47 12.71
N THR A 281 -7.33 -12.39 12.32
CA THR A 281 -8.46 -12.51 13.26
C THR A 281 -8.38 -13.81 14.05
N GLY A 282 -8.43 -13.72 15.38
CA GLY A 282 -8.33 -14.88 16.27
C GLY A 282 -6.89 -15.34 16.57
N THR A 283 -5.89 -14.60 16.08
CA THR A 283 -4.48 -14.82 16.42
C THR A 283 -3.97 -13.72 17.37
N PRO A 284 -2.96 -14.00 18.22
CA PRO A 284 -2.33 -12.97 19.05
C PRO A 284 -1.71 -11.82 18.23
N LEU A 285 -1.39 -12.06 16.95
CA LEU A 285 -0.88 -11.03 16.04
C LEU A 285 -1.90 -9.91 15.76
N ALA A 286 -3.20 -10.17 15.90
CA ALA A 286 -4.23 -9.15 15.68
C ALA A 286 -4.31 -8.12 16.81
N THR A 287 -4.06 -8.52 18.05
CA THR A 287 -4.19 -7.67 19.25
C THR A 287 -2.90 -7.00 19.69
N GLU A 288 -1.78 -7.40 19.06
CA GLU A 288 -0.42 -7.13 19.49
C GLU A 288 -0.02 -7.85 20.78
N ALA A 289 1.25 -8.25 20.82
CA ALA A 289 1.82 -9.15 21.80
C ALA A 289 1.75 -8.55 23.21
N ILE A 290 0.92 -9.16 24.07
CA ILE A 290 1.16 -9.09 25.51
C ILE A 290 2.52 -9.76 25.70
N SER A 291 3.53 -8.97 26.08
CA SER A 291 4.77 -9.51 26.61
C SER A 291 4.43 -10.55 27.67
N THR A 292 5.02 -11.75 27.56
CA THR A 292 4.78 -12.88 28.48
C THR A 292 5.09 -12.58 29.94
N ASP A 293 5.67 -11.41 30.24
CA ASP A 293 6.10 -11.03 31.59
C ASP A 293 5.04 -10.35 32.45
N GLY A 294 3.81 -10.14 31.97
CA GLY A 294 2.70 -9.61 32.79
C GLY A 294 2.95 -8.22 33.41
N ARG A 295 4.09 -7.59 33.11
CA ARG A 295 4.32 -6.18 33.34
C ARG A 295 3.66 -5.43 32.21
N ASP A 296 2.76 -4.56 32.60
CA ASP A 296 2.17 -3.53 31.75
C ASP A 296 3.31 -2.58 31.30
N LEU A 297 4.12 -3.02 30.34
CA LEU A 297 4.98 -2.19 29.51
C LEU A 297 4.05 -1.47 28.53
N GLY A 298 3.10 -0.72 29.09
CA GLY A 298 2.04 -0.08 28.34
C GLY A 298 2.62 0.85 27.29
N ASN A 299 1.98 0.89 26.11
CA ASN A 299 1.99 1.99 25.15
C ASN A 299 3.33 2.61 24.68
N GLN A 300 4.50 2.23 25.21
CA GLN A 300 5.77 2.94 24.98
C GLN A 300 6.48 2.51 23.69
N HIS A 301 6.07 1.38 23.10
CA HIS A 301 6.65 0.85 21.86
C HIS A 301 5.69 0.87 20.66
N MET A 302 4.38 1.06 20.87
CA MET A 302 3.42 1.13 19.78
C MET A 302 3.54 2.48 19.05
N SER A 303 3.76 2.43 17.74
CA SER A 303 3.64 3.62 16.91
C SER A 303 2.18 4.14 16.93
N GLN A 304 1.98 5.40 16.55
CA GLN A 304 0.63 5.95 16.40
C GLN A 304 -0.19 5.16 15.37
N ILE A 305 0.43 4.70 14.28
CA ILE A 305 -0.23 3.89 13.26
C ILE A 305 -0.65 2.53 13.85
N SER A 306 0.20 1.90 14.65
CA SER A 306 -0.15 0.64 15.32
C SER A 306 -1.33 0.82 16.28
N ARG A 307 -1.36 1.92 17.05
CA ARG A 307 -2.51 2.29 17.90
C ARG A 307 -3.78 2.46 17.06
N LEU A 308 -3.70 3.17 15.94
CA LEU A 308 -4.81 3.41 15.02
C LEU A 308 -5.37 2.09 14.46
N VAL A 309 -4.50 1.23 13.93
CA VAL A 309 -4.84 -0.09 13.40
C VAL A 309 -5.47 -0.97 14.49
N ARG A 310 -4.96 -0.91 15.73
CA ARG A 310 -5.53 -1.64 16.86
C ARG A 310 -6.96 -1.18 17.17
N CYS A 311 -7.22 0.12 17.20
CA CYS A 311 -8.57 0.65 17.44
C CYS A 311 -9.56 0.17 16.38
N ALA A 312 -9.16 0.20 15.10
CA ALA A 312 -10.02 -0.15 13.97
C ALA A 312 -10.13 -1.67 13.69
N GLY A 313 -9.22 -2.49 14.23
CA GLY A 313 -9.16 -3.93 13.95
C GLY A 313 -10.38 -4.75 14.41
N SER A 314 -11.20 -4.22 15.33
CA SER A 314 -12.45 -4.85 15.78
C SER A 314 -13.61 -4.68 14.79
N VAL A 315 -13.53 -3.72 13.86
CA VAL A 315 -14.64 -3.34 12.99
C VAL A 315 -14.90 -4.35 11.87
N PRO A 316 -13.90 -4.89 11.13
CA PRO A 316 -14.19 -5.78 10.00
C PRO A 316 -15.00 -7.04 10.35
N PRO A 317 -14.77 -7.73 11.49
CA PRO A 317 -15.64 -8.84 11.90
C PRO A 317 -17.10 -8.45 12.13
N ILE A 318 -17.36 -7.22 12.61
CA ILE A 318 -18.71 -6.69 12.85
C ILE A 318 -19.36 -6.30 11.54
N MET A 319 -18.62 -5.63 10.66
CA MET A 319 -19.05 -5.27 9.31
C MET A 319 -19.50 -6.50 8.50
N VAL A 320 -18.72 -7.59 8.52
CA VAL A 320 -19.09 -8.88 7.90
C VAL A 320 -20.36 -9.48 8.50
N TYR A 321 -20.57 -9.28 9.81
CA TYR A 321 -21.79 -9.73 10.47
C TYR A 321 -23.01 -8.92 10.01
N VAL A 322 -22.89 -7.59 9.94
CA VAL A 322 -23.94 -6.69 9.42
C VAL A 322 -24.32 -7.05 7.99
N ASP A 323 -23.35 -7.35 7.11
CA ASP A 323 -23.65 -7.75 5.73
C ASP A 323 -24.46 -9.05 5.65
N ARG A 324 -24.22 -9.98 6.59
CA ARG A 324 -25.02 -11.21 6.67
C ARG A 324 -26.45 -10.92 7.12
N LEU A 325 -26.66 -9.96 8.02
CA LEU A 325 -27.99 -9.53 8.44
C LEU A 325 -28.80 -8.97 7.27
N LYS A 326 -28.17 -8.24 6.33
CA LYS A 326 -28.85 -7.76 5.12
C LYS A 326 -29.36 -8.88 4.20
N SER A 327 -28.72 -10.04 4.25
CA SER A 327 -29.00 -11.18 3.35
C SER A 327 -30.00 -12.21 3.89
N GLY A 328 -30.46 -12.10 5.13
CA GLY A 328 -31.33 -13.12 5.73
C GLY A 328 -32.22 -12.63 6.86
N THR A 329 -33.36 -13.30 7.03
CA THR A 329 -34.29 -13.09 8.15
C THR A 329 -33.81 -13.86 9.38
N LEU A 330 -32.96 -13.24 10.20
CA LEU A 330 -32.60 -13.77 11.51
C LEU A 330 -33.28 -12.93 12.59
N THR A 331 -34.39 -13.44 13.12
CA THR A 331 -35.14 -12.84 14.22
C THR A 331 -35.04 -13.71 15.46
N GLY A 332 -34.39 -13.21 16.51
CA GLY A 332 -34.34 -13.86 17.81
C GLY A 332 -33.58 -13.06 18.87
N GLU A 333 -33.93 -13.26 20.14
CA GLU A 333 -33.33 -12.54 21.29
C GLU A 333 -31.79 -12.67 21.35
N ARG A 334 -31.26 -13.83 20.96
CA ARG A 334 -29.82 -14.08 20.91
C ARG A 334 -29.10 -13.15 19.92
N GLU A 335 -29.76 -12.81 18.81
CA GLU A 335 -29.22 -11.88 17.82
C GLU A 335 -29.27 -10.45 18.36
N LEU A 336 -30.36 -10.02 19.02
CA LEU A 336 -30.41 -8.70 19.68
C LEU A 336 -29.30 -8.53 20.72
N ALA A 337 -29.06 -9.54 21.57
CA ALA A 337 -27.97 -9.51 22.54
C ALA A 337 -26.60 -9.39 21.86
N ARG A 338 -26.42 -10.05 20.71
CA ARG A 338 -25.19 -9.98 19.91
C ARG A 338 -25.01 -8.62 19.24
N MET A 339 -26.08 -8.04 18.68
CA MET A 339 -26.09 -6.71 18.10
C MET A 339 -25.75 -5.65 19.15
N SER A 340 -26.34 -5.75 20.35
CA SER A 340 -26.01 -4.86 21.48
C SER A 340 -24.52 -4.94 21.86
N LYS A 341 -23.95 -6.15 21.93
CA LYS A 341 -22.51 -6.33 22.18
C LYS A 341 -21.65 -5.69 21.08
N PHE A 342 -22.06 -5.80 19.81
CA PHE A 342 -21.35 -5.19 18.70
C PHE A 342 -21.47 -3.67 18.69
N LEU A 343 -22.65 -3.11 18.97
CA LEU A 343 -22.83 -1.66 19.14
C LEU A 343 -21.93 -1.11 20.24
N LYS A 344 -21.85 -1.80 21.39
CA LYS A 344 -20.92 -1.43 22.47
C LYS A 344 -19.46 -1.46 22.00
N THR A 345 -19.08 -2.48 21.22
CA THR A 345 -17.72 -2.59 20.67
C THR A 345 -17.42 -1.45 19.70
N LEU A 346 -18.35 -1.12 18.80
CA LEU A 346 -18.20 -0.03 17.85
C LEU A 346 -18.15 1.33 18.56
N SER A 347 -18.99 1.56 19.57
CA SER A 347 -18.95 2.76 20.42
C SER A 347 -17.58 2.93 21.09
N CYS A 348 -17.04 1.86 21.71
CA CYS A 348 -15.68 1.87 22.25
C CYS A 348 -14.61 2.16 21.18
N THR A 349 -14.76 1.62 19.97
CA THR A 349 -13.86 1.92 18.85
C THR A 349 -13.95 3.38 18.42
N THR A 350 -15.15 3.96 18.31
CA THR A 350 -15.33 5.38 17.98
C THR A 350 -14.67 6.28 19.03
N THR A 351 -14.86 6.00 20.32
CA THR A 351 -14.15 6.71 21.40
C THR A 351 -12.63 6.54 21.30
N GLY A 352 -12.15 5.32 21.03
CA GLY A 352 -10.72 5.05 20.87
C GLY A 352 -10.09 5.78 19.67
N LEU A 353 -10.83 5.90 18.56
CA LEU A 353 -10.42 6.69 17.38
C LEU A 353 -10.43 8.19 17.70
N GLN A 354 -11.41 8.68 18.47
CA GLN A 354 -11.47 10.07 18.90
C GLN A 354 -10.28 10.45 19.79
N ILE A 355 -9.99 9.65 20.82
CA ILE A 355 -8.82 9.83 21.70
C ILE A 355 -7.53 9.80 20.88
N TRP A 356 -7.42 8.87 19.93
CA TRP A 356 -6.26 8.82 19.03
C TRP A 356 -6.12 10.11 18.20
N CYS A 357 -7.22 10.65 17.68
CA CYS A 357 -7.23 11.87 16.89
C CYS A 357 -6.77 13.09 17.71
N GLU A 358 -7.30 13.23 18.93
CA GLU A 358 -6.91 14.30 19.86
C GLU A 358 -5.41 14.23 20.20
N ASP A 359 -4.91 13.04 20.54
CA ASP A 359 -3.48 12.80 20.78
C ASP A 359 -2.63 13.14 19.54
N PHE A 360 -3.07 12.70 18.36
CA PHE A 360 -2.36 12.89 17.09
C PHE A 360 -2.29 14.37 16.70
N LEU A 361 -3.41 15.09 16.77
CA LEU A 361 -3.47 16.52 16.49
C LEU A 361 -2.66 17.34 17.51
N ALA A 362 -2.64 16.95 18.78
CA ALA A 362 -1.88 17.65 19.81
C ALA A 362 -0.36 17.51 19.64
N ASN A 363 0.11 16.33 19.20
CA ASN A 363 1.53 15.97 19.23
C ASN A 363 2.19 15.95 17.85
N ASP A 364 1.57 15.29 16.87
CA ASP A 364 2.18 14.98 15.58
C ASP A 364 1.70 15.92 14.45
N ALA A 365 0.45 16.38 14.55
CA ALA A 365 -0.23 17.14 13.51
C ALA A 365 -0.72 18.53 13.99
N ARG A 366 -0.02 19.12 14.96
CA ARG A 366 -0.38 20.43 15.55
C ARG A 366 -0.55 21.53 14.50
N SER A 367 0.35 21.56 13.50
CA SER A 367 0.27 22.51 12.39
C SER A 367 -1.01 22.37 11.56
N VAL A 368 -1.59 21.17 11.46
CA VAL A 368 -2.87 20.93 10.79
C VAL A 368 -4.00 21.48 11.65
N ALA A 369 -3.98 21.17 12.96
CA ALA A 369 -4.99 21.62 13.93
C ALA A 369 -5.04 23.16 14.06
N GLU A 370 -3.89 23.82 14.00
CA GLU A 370 -3.76 25.29 14.06
C GLU A 370 -4.02 25.97 12.71
N SER A 371 -4.20 25.21 11.62
CA SER A 371 -4.39 25.80 10.29
C SER A 371 -5.75 26.47 10.17
N SER A 372 -5.78 27.65 9.54
CA SER A 372 -7.02 28.40 9.27
C SER A 372 -8.03 27.57 8.47
N ASN A 373 -7.55 26.71 7.58
CA ASN A 373 -8.40 25.88 6.72
C ASN A 373 -9.10 24.79 7.55
N TYR A 374 -8.39 24.20 8.52
CA TYR A 374 -8.99 23.25 9.46
C TYR A 374 -10.04 23.94 10.34
N THR A 375 -9.69 25.06 10.98
CA THR A 375 -10.60 25.76 11.91
C THR A 375 -11.81 26.41 11.24
N SER A 376 -11.63 26.93 10.02
CA SER A 376 -12.73 27.57 9.27
C SER A 376 -13.66 26.58 8.56
N GLY A 377 -13.26 25.30 8.46
CA GLY A 377 -14.02 24.33 7.67
C GLY A 377 -13.94 24.54 6.15
N HIS A 378 -13.11 25.47 5.66
CA HIS A 378 -13.04 25.84 4.25
C HIS A 378 -11.64 25.65 3.64
N GLY A 379 -11.61 25.33 2.34
CA GLY A 379 -10.37 25.15 1.57
C GLY A 379 -9.65 23.81 1.81
N ASP A 380 -8.62 23.56 1.00
CA ASP A 380 -7.81 22.33 1.09
C ASP A 380 -6.93 22.32 2.34
N LEU A 381 -6.71 21.14 2.93
CA LEU A 381 -5.82 21.00 4.08
C LEU A 381 -4.36 20.92 3.63
N ALA A 382 -3.50 21.66 4.32
CA ALA A 382 -2.06 21.59 4.14
C ALA A 382 -1.45 20.65 5.19
N PHE A 383 -0.52 19.80 4.77
CA PHE A 383 0.15 18.84 5.63
C PHE A 383 1.67 19.10 5.66
N PRO A 384 2.33 18.91 6.81
CA PRO A 384 3.77 19.15 6.91
C PRO A 384 4.61 18.08 6.20
N ASN A 385 4.08 16.85 6.08
CA ASN A 385 4.74 15.72 5.46
C ASN A 385 3.75 14.60 5.12
N LEU A 386 4.23 13.57 4.42
CA LEU A 386 3.43 12.43 3.96
C LEU A 386 2.98 11.55 5.14
N GLU A 387 3.79 11.44 6.19
CA GLU A 387 3.50 10.64 7.37
C GLU A 387 2.24 11.14 8.10
N VAL A 388 2.14 12.45 8.30
CA VAL A 388 0.99 13.10 8.92
C VAL A 388 -0.25 12.96 8.05
N LEU A 389 -0.13 13.23 6.73
CA LEU A 389 -1.24 13.06 5.80
C LEU A 389 -1.77 11.61 5.80
N THR A 390 -0.89 10.64 5.73
CA THR A 390 -1.28 9.22 5.64
C THR A 390 -1.94 8.76 6.93
N ALA A 391 -1.36 9.07 8.10
CA ALA A 391 -2.00 8.77 9.38
C ALA A 391 -3.40 9.43 9.49
N TRP A 392 -3.51 10.69 9.09
CA TRP A 392 -4.77 11.44 9.09
C TRP A 392 -5.83 10.84 8.17
N THR A 393 -5.50 10.60 6.91
CA THR A 393 -6.46 10.09 5.93
C THR A 393 -6.89 8.66 6.23
N TYR A 394 -6.00 7.82 6.77
CA TYR A 394 -6.37 6.48 7.23
C TYR A 394 -7.28 6.52 8.46
N TYR A 395 -7.03 7.44 9.40
CA TYR A 395 -7.93 7.66 10.53
C TYR A 395 -9.34 8.02 10.06
N LEU A 396 -9.47 8.99 9.15
CA LEU A 396 -10.76 9.39 8.60
C LEU A 396 -11.45 8.21 7.90
N SER A 397 -10.72 7.45 7.08
CA SER A 397 -11.28 6.26 6.43
C SER A 397 -11.75 5.19 7.43
N PHE A 398 -10.99 4.93 8.50
CA PHE A 398 -11.40 3.98 9.55
C PHE A 398 -12.60 4.49 10.35
N LYS A 399 -12.66 5.79 10.64
CA LYS A 399 -13.82 6.42 11.28
C LYS A 399 -15.06 6.27 10.40
N MET A 400 -14.96 6.56 9.10
CA MET A 400 -16.07 6.41 8.14
C MET A 400 -16.62 4.98 8.12
N HIS A 401 -15.76 3.97 8.02
CA HIS A 401 -16.21 2.57 8.05
C HIS A 401 -16.82 2.16 9.40
N THR A 402 -16.31 2.71 10.51
CA THR A 402 -16.86 2.48 11.85
C THR A 402 -18.28 3.06 11.93
N LEU A 403 -18.45 4.34 11.55
CA LEU A 403 -19.74 5.03 11.53
C LEU A 403 -20.75 4.34 10.60
N GLU A 404 -20.34 3.99 9.38
CA GLU A 404 -21.20 3.28 8.43
C GLU A 404 -21.69 1.94 8.97
N THR A 405 -20.81 1.22 9.70
CA THR A 405 -21.15 -0.05 10.36
C THR A 405 -22.08 0.18 11.55
N CYS A 406 -21.87 1.23 12.35
CA CYS A 406 -22.79 1.63 13.42
C CYS A 406 -24.19 1.92 12.89
N ILE A 407 -24.28 2.80 11.89
CA ILE A 407 -25.55 3.20 11.25
C ILE A 407 -26.30 1.97 10.77
N SER A 408 -25.63 1.10 9.99
CA SER A 408 -26.25 -0.12 9.46
C SER A 408 -26.74 -1.05 10.57
N LEU A 409 -25.98 -1.18 11.66
CA LEU A 409 -26.33 -2.06 12.77
C LEU A 409 -27.49 -1.51 13.61
N LEU A 410 -27.56 -0.19 13.82
CA LEU A 410 -28.67 0.49 14.47
C LEU A 410 -29.95 0.38 13.64
N GLU A 411 -29.87 0.64 12.34
CA GLU A 411 -31.00 0.47 11.40
C GLU A 411 -31.56 -0.97 11.43
N HIS A 412 -30.69 -1.98 11.47
CA HIS A 412 -31.14 -3.36 11.63
C HIS A 412 -31.75 -3.63 13.02
N ALA A 413 -31.20 -3.03 14.08
CA ALA A 413 -31.70 -3.22 15.44
C ALA A 413 -33.11 -2.64 15.60
N THR A 414 -33.36 -1.45 15.05
CA THR A 414 -34.67 -0.80 15.06
C THR A 414 -35.71 -1.61 14.27
N LEU A 415 -35.36 -2.06 13.06
CA LEU A 415 -36.21 -2.94 12.25
C LEU A 415 -36.54 -4.27 12.94
N THR A 416 -35.57 -4.86 13.66
CA THR A 416 -35.80 -6.12 14.37
C THR A 416 -36.69 -5.91 15.59
N GLN A 417 -36.48 -4.83 16.34
CA GLN A 417 -37.30 -4.50 17.51
C GLN A 417 -38.75 -4.15 17.15
N SER A 418 -38.98 -3.44 16.03
CA SER A 418 -40.34 -3.15 15.57
C SER A 418 -41.08 -4.44 15.20
N SER A 419 -40.44 -5.36 14.48
CA SER A 419 -41.03 -6.65 14.10
C SER A 419 -41.39 -7.54 15.31
N LEU A 420 -40.60 -7.51 16.38
CA LEU A 420 -40.88 -8.26 17.60
C LEU A 420 -42.04 -7.64 18.39
N ARG A 421 -42.13 -6.30 18.43
CA ARG A 421 -43.24 -5.61 19.10
C ARG A 421 -44.57 -5.81 18.40
N GLU A 422 -44.60 -5.90 17.06
CA GLU A 422 -45.82 -6.21 16.30
C GLU A 422 -46.37 -7.62 16.59
N VAL A 423 -45.51 -8.57 16.98
CA VAL A 423 -45.93 -9.94 17.35
C VAL A 423 -46.43 -10.00 18.80
N GLU A 424 -45.96 -9.13 19.69
CA GLU A 424 -46.28 -9.16 21.13
C GLU A 424 -47.45 -8.24 21.54
N TYR A 425 -47.96 -7.36 20.67
CA TYR A 425 -49.01 -6.40 21.04
C TYR A 425 -50.41 -6.73 20.51
N VAL A 426 -51.18 -7.37 21.40
CA VAL A 426 -52.64 -7.19 21.55
C VAL A 426 -52.99 -6.34 22.78
N GLU A 427 -52.12 -6.08 23.76
CA GLU A 427 -52.49 -5.25 24.95
C GLU A 427 -51.32 -4.39 25.50
N ASP A 428 -51.60 -3.09 25.73
CA ASP A 428 -50.88 -2.05 26.53
C ASP A 428 -49.99 -0.96 25.84
N SER A 429 -50.66 0.09 25.35
CA SER A 429 -50.13 1.27 24.67
C SER A 429 -49.30 2.25 25.54
N THR A 430 -48.09 1.91 25.98
CA THR A 430 -47.21 2.87 26.71
C THR A 430 -45.71 2.89 26.35
N LYS A 431 -45.23 2.19 25.30
CA LYS A 431 -43.79 2.10 24.95
C LYS A 431 -43.32 2.88 23.70
N CYS A 432 -43.94 4.02 23.37
CA CYS A 432 -43.58 4.82 22.18
C CYS A 432 -42.27 5.64 22.33
N ILE A 433 -41.69 5.75 23.52
CA ILE A 433 -40.57 6.69 23.81
C ILE A 433 -39.17 6.16 23.38
N GLN A 434 -38.98 4.84 23.19
CA GLN A 434 -37.65 4.29 22.88
C GLN A 434 -37.24 4.34 21.40
N SER A 435 -38.18 4.50 20.46
CA SER A 435 -37.86 4.53 19.02
C SER A 435 -37.34 5.89 18.55
N SER A 436 -37.75 6.99 19.20
CA SER A 436 -37.31 8.34 18.83
C SER A 436 -35.83 8.59 19.13
N GLU A 437 -35.31 8.03 20.24
CA GLU A 437 -33.90 8.19 20.63
C GLU A 437 -32.94 7.54 19.62
N THR A 438 -33.31 6.38 19.05
CA THR A 438 -32.47 5.67 18.07
C THR A 438 -32.43 6.37 16.71
N ASP A 439 -33.53 7.00 16.30
CA ASP A 439 -33.58 7.72 15.03
C ASP A 439 -32.75 9.01 15.08
N GLU A 440 -32.79 9.72 16.22
CA GLU A 440 -31.92 10.87 16.48
C GLU A 440 -30.43 10.48 16.44
N GLU A 441 -30.05 9.37 17.07
CA GLU A 441 -28.68 8.85 17.06
C GLU A 441 -28.20 8.53 15.63
N VAL A 442 -29.05 7.89 14.81
CA VAL A 442 -28.73 7.60 13.40
C VAL A 442 -28.52 8.89 12.59
N ILE A 443 -29.35 9.92 12.81
CA ILE A 443 -29.19 11.22 12.13
C ILE A 443 -27.86 11.86 12.50
N LEU A 444 -27.49 11.86 13.79
CA LEU A 444 -26.22 12.41 14.26
C LEU A 444 -25.02 11.66 13.66
N LEU A 445 -25.06 10.33 13.64
CA LEU A 445 -24.00 9.50 13.06
C LEU A 445 -23.84 9.73 11.55
N ARG A 446 -24.96 9.91 10.81
CA ARG A 446 -24.93 10.25 9.39
C ARG A 446 -24.35 11.63 9.14
N SER A 447 -24.67 12.61 9.98
CA SER A 447 -24.06 13.94 9.92
C SER A 447 -22.55 13.87 10.14
N ASP A 448 -22.09 13.13 11.16
CA ASP A 448 -20.65 12.94 11.43
C ASP A 448 -19.95 12.18 10.28
N LEU A 449 -20.64 11.22 9.65
CA LEU A 449 -20.13 10.49 8.48
C LEU A 449 -19.90 11.43 7.29
N LEU A 450 -20.86 12.31 6.98
CA LEU A 450 -20.75 13.27 5.88
C LEU A 450 -19.67 14.31 6.15
N GLU A 451 -19.58 14.85 7.37
CA GLU A 451 -18.52 15.79 7.75
C GLU A 451 -17.13 15.14 7.71
N THR A 452 -17.01 13.90 8.20
CA THR A 452 -15.77 13.12 8.09
C THR A 452 -15.39 12.88 6.62
N THR A 453 -16.39 12.64 5.75
CA THR A 453 -16.17 12.47 4.30
C THR A 453 -15.68 13.77 3.66
N LYS A 454 -16.30 14.92 3.96
CA LYS A 454 -15.85 16.23 3.47
C LYS A 454 -14.40 16.51 3.89
N LEU A 455 -14.07 16.22 5.14
CA LEU A 455 -12.72 16.39 5.67
C LEU A 455 -11.70 15.49 4.98
N LEU A 456 -12.10 14.25 4.65
CA LEU A 456 -11.27 13.34 3.87
C LEU A 456 -11.01 13.88 2.47
N LEU A 457 -12.07 14.28 1.75
CA LEU A 457 -11.98 14.82 0.39
C LEU A 457 -11.07 16.07 0.35
N ARG A 458 -11.16 16.97 1.33
CA ARG A 458 -10.29 18.15 1.47
C ARG A 458 -8.83 17.83 1.76
N SER A 459 -8.53 16.61 2.20
CA SER A 459 -7.17 16.14 2.47
C SER A 459 -6.50 15.52 1.23
N LEU A 460 -7.28 15.05 0.26
CA LEU A 460 -6.77 14.29 -0.89
C LEU A 460 -5.94 15.09 -1.91
N PRO A 461 -6.15 16.41 -2.14
CA PRO A 461 -5.36 17.17 -3.12
C PRO A 461 -3.85 17.07 -2.90
N TYR A 462 -3.41 16.95 -1.64
CA TYR A 462 -1.99 16.79 -1.30
C TYR A 462 -1.36 15.57 -1.98
N PHE A 463 -2.10 14.46 -2.16
CA PHE A 463 -1.58 13.27 -2.85
C PHE A 463 -1.29 13.49 -4.34
N SER A 464 -1.75 14.59 -4.94
CA SER A 464 -1.43 14.93 -6.32
C SER A 464 -0.06 15.63 -6.46
N GLU A 465 0.60 15.95 -5.35
CA GLU A 465 1.92 16.58 -5.40
C GLU A 465 2.98 15.66 -6.00
N THR A 466 3.72 16.18 -6.99
CA THR A 466 4.79 15.44 -7.67
C THR A 466 5.97 15.08 -6.77
N SER A 467 6.10 15.76 -5.62
CA SER A 467 7.14 15.58 -4.60
C SER A 467 7.03 14.27 -3.82
N LEU A 468 5.86 13.61 -3.84
CA LEU A 468 5.56 12.46 -2.97
C LEU A 468 6.04 11.10 -3.50
N GLY A 469 6.63 11.08 -4.70
CA GLY A 469 7.06 9.83 -5.35
C GLY A 469 5.89 8.91 -5.72
N TYR A 470 6.18 7.73 -6.28
CA TYR A 470 5.14 6.83 -6.75
C TYR A 470 4.29 6.25 -5.62
N ILE A 471 4.92 5.88 -4.50
CA ILE A 471 4.22 5.29 -3.35
C ILE A 471 3.28 6.32 -2.74
N GLY A 472 3.77 7.52 -2.45
CA GLY A 472 2.96 8.56 -1.82
C GLY A 472 1.68 8.81 -2.60
N ARG A 473 1.77 8.96 -3.93
CA ARG A 473 0.60 9.11 -4.80
C ARG A 473 -0.32 7.89 -4.79
N SER A 474 0.22 6.67 -4.73
CA SER A 474 -0.57 5.43 -4.73
C SER A 474 -1.39 5.22 -3.45
N LEU A 475 -0.97 5.81 -2.32
CA LEU A 475 -1.68 5.68 -1.04
C LEU A 475 -3.06 6.35 -1.05
N VAL A 476 -3.34 7.25 -2.01
CA VAL A 476 -4.65 7.89 -2.18
C VAL A 476 -5.77 6.92 -2.57
N ALA A 477 -5.42 5.76 -3.12
CA ALA A 477 -6.39 4.80 -3.63
C ALA A 477 -7.38 4.34 -2.56
N PHE A 478 -6.92 4.13 -1.32
CA PHE A 478 -7.79 3.71 -0.23
C PHE A 478 -8.75 4.82 0.23
N PRO A 479 -8.26 6.01 0.64
CA PRO A 479 -9.14 7.14 0.97
C PRO A 479 -10.18 7.45 -0.10
N LEU A 480 -9.80 7.41 -1.39
CA LEU A 480 -10.74 7.59 -2.50
C LEU A 480 -11.82 6.52 -2.53
N GLU A 481 -11.46 5.25 -2.44
CA GLU A 481 -12.44 4.16 -2.48
C GLU A 481 -13.37 4.19 -1.26
N THR A 482 -12.86 4.53 -0.07
CA THR A 482 -13.69 4.71 1.13
C THR A 482 -14.69 5.85 0.94
N ALA A 483 -14.24 7.03 0.49
CA ALA A 483 -15.14 8.15 0.22
C ALA A 483 -16.20 7.80 -0.86
N LYS A 484 -15.79 7.12 -1.94
CA LYS A 484 -16.69 6.68 -3.03
C LYS A 484 -17.81 5.82 -2.47
N ARG A 485 -17.46 4.79 -1.71
CA ARG A 485 -18.43 3.84 -1.15
C ARG A 485 -19.36 4.49 -0.15
N THR A 486 -18.82 5.31 0.74
CA THR A 486 -19.64 6.01 1.73
C THR A 486 -20.66 6.92 1.05
N LEU A 487 -20.24 7.74 0.09
CA LEU A 487 -21.14 8.65 -0.62
C LEU A 487 -22.20 7.89 -1.44
N LEU A 488 -21.82 6.80 -2.11
CA LEU A 488 -22.76 5.97 -2.85
C LEU A 488 -23.77 5.28 -1.92
N HIS A 489 -23.33 4.71 -0.80
CA HIS A 489 -24.24 4.12 0.19
C HIS A 489 -25.19 5.16 0.80
N GLU A 490 -24.71 6.37 1.13
CA GLU A 490 -25.59 7.44 1.64
C GLU A 490 -26.57 7.93 0.57
N PHE A 491 -26.14 8.02 -0.69
CA PHE A 491 -27.01 8.32 -1.81
C PHE A 491 -28.12 7.27 -1.97
N GLU A 492 -27.75 5.98 -1.95
CA GLU A 492 -28.68 4.84 -2.06
C GLU A 492 -29.67 4.78 -0.88
N ARG A 493 -29.20 5.00 0.36
CA ARG A 493 -30.05 5.06 1.56
C ARG A 493 -31.14 6.12 1.40
N ARG A 494 -30.76 7.31 0.91
CA ARG A 494 -31.70 8.42 0.71
C ARG A 494 -32.67 8.18 -0.44
N SER A 495 -32.19 7.67 -1.58
CA SER A 495 -33.07 7.35 -2.70
C SER A 495 -34.11 6.29 -2.34
N SER A 496 -33.73 5.31 -1.50
CA SER A 496 -34.63 4.26 -1.02
C SER A 496 -35.69 4.80 -0.06
N LEU A 497 -35.34 5.76 0.81
CA LEU A 497 -36.27 6.43 1.72
C LEU A 497 -37.32 7.26 0.95
N THR A 498 -36.93 7.96 -0.11
CA THR A 498 -37.88 8.73 -0.96
C THR A 498 -38.88 7.85 -1.71
N LEU A 499 -38.56 6.58 -1.98
CA LEU A 499 -39.46 5.63 -2.62
C LEU A 499 -40.44 4.98 -1.63
N ALA A 500 -40.04 4.81 -0.36
CA ALA A 500 -40.91 4.24 0.68
C ALA A 500 -41.84 5.30 1.32
N GLY A 501 -41.50 6.58 1.23
CA GLY A 501 -42.20 7.69 1.89
C GLY A 501 -43.38 8.32 1.15
N SER A 502 -43.90 7.72 0.06
CA SER A 502 -45.02 8.33 -0.69
C SER A 502 -46.37 8.36 0.06
N GLU A 503 -46.41 7.94 1.33
CA GLU A 503 -47.62 8.02 2.18
C GLU A 503 -47.43 8.80 3.49
N ALA A 504 -46.25 9.38 3.78
CA ALA A 504 -46.06 10.20 4.98
C ALA A 504 -45.46 11.56 4.62
N ALA A 505 -46.34 12.56 4.53
CA ALA A 505 -45.98 13.95 4.39
C ALA A 505 -45.13 14.43 5.59
N CYS A 506 -44.19 15.33 5.28
CA CYS A 506 -43.55 16.27 6.20
C CYS A 506 -42.34 15.76 7.01
N VAL A 507 -41.18 15.67 6.35
CA VAL A 507 -39.91 16.03 6.99
C VAL A 507 -39.16 16.97 6.03
N ASP A 508 -39.26 18.27 6.27
CA ASP A 508 -38.47 19.36 5.66
C ASP A 508 -36.98 19.27 6.04
N SER A 509 -36.34 18.09 5.92
CA SER A 509 -34.89 17.97 6.03
C SER A 509 -34.24 18.35 4.68
N SER A 510 -34.19 19.66 4.45
CA SER A 510 -33.42 20.44 3.47
C SER A 510 -32.61 19.69 2.38
N ASP A 511 -32.84 20.10 1.13
CA ASP A 511 -32.09 19.77 -0.10
C ASP A 511 -30.55 19.86 0.03
N HIS A 512 -30.03 20.62 0.99
CA HIS A 512 -28.60 20.84 1.20
C HIS A 512 -27.77 19.57 1.40
N THR A 513 -28.33 18.56 2.08
CA THR A 513 -27.57 17.33 2.36
C THR A 513 -27.45 16.39 1.16
N VAL A 514 -28.46 16.38 0.27
CA VAL A 514 -28.37 15.67 -1.02
C VAL A 514 -27.37 16.38 -1.93
N GLN A 515 -27.43 17.72 -1.95
CA GLN A 515 -26.48 18.54 -2.68
C GLN A 515 -25.04 18.29 -2.22
N ASP A 516 -24.79 18.23 -0.91
CA ASP A 516 -23.47 17.89 -0.34
C ASP A 516 -22.95 16.52 -0.82
N ILE A 517 -23.82 15.51 -0.90
CA ILE A 517 -23.45 14.18 -1.40
C ILE A 517 -23.08 14.25 -2.89
N ILE A 518 -23.88 14.96 -3.69
CA ILE A 518 -23.64 15.13 -5.13
C ILE A 518 -22.34 15.88 -5.39
N GLU A 519 -22.08 16.96 -4.66
CA GLU A 519 -20.83 17.73 -4.71
C GLU A 519 -19.64 16.87 -4.30
N GLY A 520 -19.78 16.06 -3.26
CA GLY A 520 -18.78 15.08 -2.84
C GLY A 520 -18.46 14.06 -3.93
N ILE A 521 -19.47 13.52 -4.62
CA ILE A 521 -19.30 12.57 -5.73
C ILE A 521 -18.59 13.25 -6.91
N ALA A 522 -18.95 14.49 -7.23
CA ALA A 522 -18.31 15.26 -8.30
C ALA A 522 -16.83 15.54 -7.98
N ALA A 523 -16.51 15.95 -6.75
CA ALA A 523 -15.15 16.15 -6.27
C ALA A 523 -14.33 14.85 -6.33
N LEU A 524 -14.94 13.73 -5.91
CA LEU A 524 -14.32 12.41 -5.98
C LEU A 524 -13.97 12.00 -7.42
N LYS A 525 -14.88 12.24 -8.37
CA LYS A 525 -14.63 11.96 -9.80
C LYS A 525 -13.44 12.77 -10.32
N LEU A 526 -13.35 14.06 -9.97
CA LEU A 526 -12.22 14.91 -10.34
C LEU A 526 -10.90 14.36 -9.78
N MET A 527 -10.88 14.01 -8.50
CA MET A 527 -9.69 13.48 -7.83
C MET A 527 -9.27 12.10 -8.36
N ALA A 528 -10.22 11.20 -8.62
CA ALA A 528 -9.94 9.92 -9.25
C ALA A 528 -9.32 10.09 -10.64
N THR A 529 -9.82 11.07 -11.42
CA THR A 529 -9.26 11.39 -12.75
C THR A 529 -7.82 11.90 -12.64
N SER A 530 -7.54 12.79 -11.66
CA SER A 530 -6.19 13.28 -11.38
C SER A 530 -5.23 12.17 -10.91
N ALA A 531 -5.69 11.29 -10.02
CA ALA A 531 -4.91 10.16 -9.54
C ALA A 531 -4.58 9.18 -10.69
N LYS A 532 -5.56 8.87 -11.54
CA LYS A 532 -5.35 8.01 -12.73
C LYS A 532 -4.38 8.65 -13.73
N ALA A 533 -4.49 9.95 -13.97
CA ALA A 533 -3.54 10.70 -14.80
C ALA A 533 -2.11 10.68 -14.22
N SER A 534 -1.98 10.54 -12.90
CA SER A 534 -0.71 10.41 -12.18
C SER A 534 -0.15 8.98 -12.13
N GLY A 535 -0.84 8.02 -12.76
CA GLY A 535 -0.45 6.61 -12.81
C GLY A 535 -0.85 5.79 -11.59
N CYS A 536 -1.76 6.27 -10.74
CA CYS A 536 -2.23 5.52 -9.58
C CYS A 536 -3.22 4.41 -9.97
N ALA A 537 -3.02 3.20 -9.45
CA ALA A 537 -4.02 2.14 -9.52
C ALA A 537 -5.18 2.43 -8.54
N LEU A 538 -6.43 2.37 -9.02
CA LEU A 538 -7.64 2.64 -8.25
C LEU A 538 -8.49 1.37 -8.11
N PHE A 539 -9.27 1.27 -7.03
CA PHE A 539 -10.05 0.07 -6.70
C PHE A 539 -11.21 -0.17 -7.66
N SER A 540 -11.69 0.90 -8.28
CA SER A 540 -12.79 0.89 -9.22
C SER A 540 -12.58 2.01 -10.24
N ASP A 541 -12.92 1.74 -11.50
CA ASP A 541 -12.87 2.73 -12.59
C ASP A 541 -13.94 3.83 -12.43
#